data_AF-A0ABD0A377-F1
#
_entry.id   AF-A0ABD0A377-F1
#
_cell.length_a   1.000
_cell.length_b   1.000
_cell.length_c   1.000
_cell.angle_alpha   90.00
_cell.angle_beta   90.00
_cell.angle_gamma   90.00
#
_symmetry.space_group_name_H-M   'P 1'
#
loop_
_entity.id
_entity.type
_entity.pdbx_description
1 polymer ?
#
loop_
_entity_poly.entity_id
_entity_poly.type
_entity_poly.pdbx_seq_one_letter_code
_entity_poly.pdbx_strand_id
1 'polypeptide(L)'
;MRKIAAKAGCLPATLYTLFPNKRYLLHHIWEGIFTDLIMKLEESFKSSPESERLKNLCITQVDFWLNRPDDCRAIFLIEDHPQSTEEHYFVDNSQAIPQLEIYTKAIQEAQKRGEIRNDDPDEIKNVLLCSILGISLSLIGVPEYPWGEPTTLKEMTINALIKGLE
;
A
#
# COMPACT_ATOMS: atom_id res chain seq x y z
N MET A 1 14.87 -8.89 18.20
CA MET A 1 15.61 -10.08 17.70
C MET A 1 15.32 -11.35 18.52
N ARG A 2 15.72 -11.49 19.80
CA ARG A 2 15.49 -12.74 20.57
C ARG A 2 14.04 -13.27 20.55
N LYS A 3 13.04 -12.41 20.81
CA LYS A 3 11.62 -12.78 20.74
C LYS A 3 11.16 -13.20 19.34
N ILE A 4 11.74 -12.59 18.30
CA ILE A 4 11.43 -12.90 16.90
C ILE A 4 12.01 -14.27 16.54
N ALA A 5 13.26 -14.54 16.95
CA ALA A 5 13.93 -15.82 16.76
C ALA A 5 13.12 -16.99 17.34
N ALA A 6 12.66 -16.82 18.59
CA ALA A 6 11.82 -17.81 19.25
C ALA A 6 10.52 -18.10 18.48
N LYS A 7 9.84 -17.05 17.98
CA LYS A 7 8.63 -17.21 17.15
C LYS A 7 8.93 -17.86 15.79
N ALA A 8 10.09 -17.59 15.20
CA ALA A 8 10.53 -18.15 13.93
C ALA A 8 11.15 -19.55 14.06
N GLY A 9 11.25 -20.11 15.27
CA GLY A 9 11.86 -21.42 15.51
C GLY A 9 13.37 -21.47 15.24
N CYS A 10 14.07 -20.34 15.30
CA CYS A 10 15.50 -20.25 15.02
C CYS A 10 16.31 -19.62 16.17
N LEU A 11 17.63 -19.78 16.12
CA LEU A 11 18.52 -19.17 17.11
C LEU A 11 18.65 -17.65 16.83
N PRO A 12 18.73 -16.80 17.87
CA PRO A 12 18.95 -15.36 17.68
C PRO A 12 20.20 -15.05 16.85
N ALA A 13 21.26 -15.83 17.00
CA ALA A 13 22.50 -15.69 16.23
C ALA A 13 22.26 -15.83 14.71
N THR A 14 21.43 -16.80 14.30
CA THR A 14 21.05 -17.00 12.88
C THR A 14 20.35 -15.77 12.31
N LEU A 15 19.44 -15.15 13.08
CA LEU A 15 18.78 -13.91 12.66
C LEU A 15 19.75 -12.73 12.56
N TYR A 16 20.73 -12.62 13.46
CA TYR A 16 21.75 -11.57 13.38
C TYR A 16 22.72 -11.76 12.19
N THR A 17 22.94 -13.00 11.74
CA THR A 17 23.71 -13.28 10.52
C THR A 17 23.01 -12.75 9.27
N LEU A 18 21.67 -12.83 9.24
CA LEU A 18 20.87 -12.38 8.09
C LEU A 18 20.52 -10.89 8.18
N PHE A 19 20.24 -10.41 9.39
CA PHE A 19 19.74 -9.06 9.65
C PHE A 19 20.55 -8.42 10.78
N PRO A 20 21.45 -7.47 10.47
CA PRO A 20 22.32 -6.85 11.46
C PRO A 20 21.57 -6.24 12.65
N ASN A 21 20.37 -5.70 12.40
CA ASN A 21 19.52 -5.11 13.42
C ASN A 21 18.03 -5.30 13.09
N LYS A 22 17.16 -4.81 13.99
CA LYS A 22 15.70 -4.92 13.83
C LYS A 22 15.19 -4.13 12.62
N ARG A 23 15.83 -3.01 12.26
CA ARG A 23 15.45 -2.14 11.13
C ARG A 23 15.67 -2.85 9.80
N TYR A 24 16.82 -3.51 9.60
CA TYR A 24 17.09 -4.32 8.41
C TYR A 24 16.08 -5.46 8.23
N LEU A 25 15.73 -6.14 9.31
CA LEU A 25 14.68 -7.17 9.25
C LEU A 25 13.32 -6.56 8.86
N LEU A 26 12.97 -5.40 9.40
CA LEU A 26 11.71 -4.71 9.10
C LEU A 26 11.66 -4.29 7.63
N HIS A 27 12.72 -3.66 7.11
CA HIS A 27 12.82 -3.27 5.70
C HIS A 27 12.73 -4.49 4.76
N HIS A 28 13.34 -5.62 5.12
CA HIS A 28 13.22 -6.84 4.34
C HIS A 28 11.78 -7.39 4.30
N ILE A 29 11.05 -7.33 5.43
CA ILE A 29 9.64 -7.71 5.47
C ILE A 29 8.80 -6.75 4.61
N TRP A 30 9.06 -5.45 4.72
CA TRP A 30 8.35 -4.43 3.95
C TRP A 30 8.56 -4.58 2.45
N GLU A 31 9.79 -4.86 2.00
CA GLU A 31 10.08 -5.12 0.59
C GLU A 31 9.24 -6.28 0.04
N GLY A 32 9.11 -7.37 0.81
CA GLY A 32 8.27 -8.51 0.45
C GLY A 32 6.78 -8.13 0.34
N ILE A 33 6.26 -7.36 1.30
CA ILE A 33 4.86 -6.90 1.29
C ILE A 33 4.59 -5.99 0.08
N PHE A 34 5.48 -5.05 -0.21
CA PHE A 34 5.33 -4.18 -1.38
C PHE A 34 5.48 -4.95 -2.69
N THR A 35 6.38 -5.93 -2.77
CA THR A 35 6.48 -6.82 -3.94
C THR A 35 5.14 -7.53 -4.20
N ASP A 36 4.54 -8.11 -3.16
CA ASP A 36 3.22 -8.75 -3.26
C ASP A 36 2.13 -7.76 -3.71
N LEU A 37 2.12 -6.55 -3.15
CA LEU A 37 1.16 -5.50 -3.50
C LEU A 37 1.28 -5.11 -4.98
N ILE A 38 2.49 -4.83 -5.45
CA ILE A 38 2.74 -4.44 -6.84
C ILE A 38 2.32 -5.55 -7.80
N MET A 39 2.63 -6.81 -7.49
CA MET A 39 2.18 -7.94 -8.30
C MET A 39 0.64 -7.98 -8.43
N LYS A 40 -0.10 -7.68 -7.35
CA LYS A 40 -1.57 -7.62 -7.39
C LYS A 40 -2.11 -6.41 -8.14
N LEU A 41 -1.47 -5.25 -8.00
CA LEU A 41 -1.86 -4.06 -8.76
C LEU A 41 -1.61 -4.25 -10.26
N GLU A 42 -0.49 -4.88 -10.64
CA GLU A 42 -0.22 -5.21 -12.04
C GLU A 42 -1.22 -6.21 -12.62
N GLU A 43 -1.55 -7.26 -11.87
CA GLU A 43 -2.55 -8.26 -12.27
C GLU A 43 -3.93 -7.59 -12.48
N SER A 44 -4.33 -6.72 -11.55
CA SER A 44 -5.55 -5.93 -11.63
C SER A 44 -5.56 -5.00 -12.84
N PHE A 45 -4.48 -4.27 -13.08
CA PHE A 45 -4.35 -3.36 -14.22
C PHE A 45 -4.46 -4.11 -15.56
N LYS A 46 -3.79 -5.26 -15.69
CA LYS A 46 -3.77 -6.07 -16.92
C LYS A 46 -5.12 -6.74 -17.19
N SER A 47 -5.85 -7.14 -16.15
CA SER A 47 -7.14 -7.82 -16.27
C SER A 47 -8.34 -6.88 -16.37
N SER A 48 -8.18 -5.61 -16.01
CA SER A 48 -9.25 -4.61 -16.02
C SER A 48 -9.50 -4.00 -17.40
N PRO A 49 -10.77 -3.75 -17.77
CA PRO A 49 -11.11 -2.87 -18.88
C PRO A 49 -10.47 -1.48 -18.69
N GLU A 50 -10.07 -0.83 -19.78
CA GLU A 50 -9.31 0.43 -19.71
C GLU A 50 -10.01 1.52 -18.89
N SER A 51 -11.33 1.66 -19.06
CA SER A 51 -12.16 2.64 -18.34
C SER A 51 -12.29 2.36 -16.83
N GLU A 52 -12.08 1.11 -16.41
CA GLU A 52 -12.20 0.71 -15.00
C GLU A 52 -10.85 0.56 -14.30
N ARG A 53 -9.72 0.66 -15.03
CA ARG A 53 -8.37 0.42 -14.48
C ARG A 53 -8.08 1.23 -13.22
N LEU A 54 -8.36 2.54 -13.24
CA LEU A 54 -8.06 3.41 -12.11
C LEU A 54 -8.85 3.02 -10.86
N LYS A 55 -10.15 2.78 -11.03
CA LYS A 55 -11.04 2.34 -9.95
C LYS A 55 -10.63 0.97 -9.42
N ASN A 56 -10.37 0.01 -10.30
CA ASN A 56 -10.00 -1.36 -9.92
C ASN A 56 -8.66 -1.41 -9.20
N LEU A 57 -7.68 -0.57 -9.57
CA LEU A 57 -6.44 -0.41 -8.80
C LEU A 57 -6.72 0.02 -7.36
N CYS A 58 -7.55 1.05 -7.17
CA CYS A 58 -7.91 1.55 -5.85
C CYS A 58 -8.61 0.48 -5.00
N ILE A 59 -9.59 -0.22 -5.58
CA ILE A 59 -10.30 -1.33 -4.92
C ILE A 59 -9.33 -2.45 -4.55
N THR A 60 -8.46 -2.84 -5.48
CA THR A 60 -7.46 -3.91 -5.29
C THR A 60 -6.52 -3.57 -4.15
N GLN A 61 -6.05 -2.32 -4.04
CA GLN A 61 -5.18 -1.91 -2.95
C GLN A 61 -5.89 -1.94 -1.59
N VAL A 62 -7.14 -1.47 -1.52
CA VAL A 62 -7.92 -1.58 -0.27
C VAL A 62 -8.08 -3.05 0.11
N ASP A 63 -8.49 -3.91 -0.82
CA ASP A 63 -8.67 -5.34 -0.58
C ASP A 63 -7.37 -6.03 -0.16
N PHE A 64 -6.23 -5.65 -0.74
CA PHE A 64 -4.93 -6.15 -0.33
C PHE A 64 -4.68 -5.91 1.16
N TRP A 65 -4.93 -4.70 1.64
CA TRP A 65 -4.72 -4.35 3.05
C TRP A 65 -5.75 -4.99 3.97
N LEU A 66 -7.03 -5.03 3.58
CA LEU A 66 -8.07 -5.66 4.40
C LEU A 66 -7.85 -7.17 4.57
N ASN A 67 -7.31 -7.85 3.55
CA ASN A 67 -6.94 -9.26 3.63
C ASN A 67 -5.62 -9.49 4.40
N ARG A 68 -4.84 -8.45 4.65
CA ARG A 68 -3.53 -8.51 5.31
C ARG A 68 -3.40 -7.43 6.41
N PRO A 69 -4.26 -7.46 7.45
CA PRO A 69 -4.36 -6.36 8.42
C PRO A 69 -3.08 -6.18 9.25
N ASP A 70 -2.37 -7.25 9.57
CA ASP A 70 -1.12 -7.16 10.32
C ASP A 70 0.03 -6.56 9.48
N ASP A 71 0.05 -6.85 8.17
CA ASP A 71 1.01 -6.22 7.25
C ASP A 71 0.68 -4.75 7.05
N CYS A 72 -0.60 -4.39 6.95
CA CYS A 72 -1.04 -2.99 6.91
C CYS A 72 -0.54 -2.23 8.15
N ARG A 73 -0.75 -2.79 9.36
CA ARG A 73 -0.22 -2.19 10.60
C ARG A 73 1.30 -2.12 10.59
N ALA A 74 1.97 -3.17 10.11
CA ALA A 74 3.43 -3.20 10.06
C ALA A 74 4.00 -2.13 9.14
N ILE A 75 3.35 -1.82 8.03
CA ILE A 75 3.80 -0.84 7.03
C ILE A 75 3.48 0.59 7.47
N PHE A 76 2.26 0.85 7.96
CA PHE A 76 1.78 2.23 8.17
C PHE A 76 1.85 2.72 9.62
N LEU A 77 1.94 1.83 10.61
CA LEU A 77 1.92 2.22 12.03
C LEU A 77 3.25 1.97 12.75
N ILE A 78 4.17 1.22 12.15
CA ILE A 78 5.52 1.06 12.67
C ILE A 78 6.40 2.12 12.02
N GLU A 79 6.70 3.17 12.77
CA GLU A 79 7.53 4.28 12.28
C GLU A 79 8.97 3.85 12.02
N ASP A 80 9.42 4.12 10.80
CA ASP A 80 10.81 3.98 10.41
C ASP A 80 11.64 5.14 10.98
N HIS A 81 12.46 4.87 11.99
CA HIS A 81 13.31 5.89 12.63
C HIS A 81 14.78 5.68 12.29
N PRO A 82 15.36 6.41 11.31
CA PRO A 82 16.79 6.39 11.06
C PRO A 82 17.54 6.83 12.32
N GLN A 83 18.49 6.01 12.77
CA GLN A 83 19.26 6.28 13.99
C GLN A 83 20.57 7.01 13.73
N SER A 84 20.95 7.18 12.46
CA SER A 84 22.13 7.90 12.01
C SER A 84 21.89 8.56 10.65
N THR A 85 22.77 9.48 10.27
CA THR A 85 22.76 10.13 8.95
C THR A 85 23.10 9.18 7.79
N GLU A 86 23.63 7.99 8.09
CA GLU A 86 23.96 6.96 7.11
C GLU A 86 22.77 5.99 6.89
N GLU A 87 21.74 6.05 7.73
CA GLU A 87 20.51 5.27 7.57
C GLU A 87 19.49 6.07 6.75
N HIS A 88 18.97 5.45 5.67
CA HIS A 88 17.94 6.02 4.81
C HIS A 88 16.55 5.47 5.16
N TYR A 89 15.49 6.22 4.86
CA TYR A 89 14.13 5.72 5.00
C TYR A 89 13.90 4.55 4.03
N PHE A 90 12.97 3.66 4.39
CA PHE A 90 12.59 2.55 3.50
C PHE A 90 12.26 3.02 2.07
N VAL A 91 11.51 4.12 1.95
CA VAL A 91 11.08 4.67 0.65
C VAL A 91 12.25 5.04 -0.27
N ASP A 92 13.40 5.42 0.30
CA ASP A 92 14.56 5.89 -0.46
C ASP A 92 15.28 4.73 -1.18
N ASN A 93 15.18 3.51 -0.63
CA ASN A 93 15.91 2.34 -1.12
C ASN A 93 15.00 1.22 -1.66
N SER A 94 13.69 1.31 -1.40
CA SER A 94 12.72 0.30 -1.79
C SER A 94 12.67 0.16 -3.30
N GLN A 95 12.92 -1.06 -3.79
CA GLN A 95 12.83 -1.33 -5.22
C GLN A 95 11.39 -1.37 -5.69
N ALA A 96 10.41 -1.50 -4.79
CA ALA A 96 8.98 -1.63 -5.08
C ALA A 96 8.19 -0.30 -5.12
N ILE A 97 8.78 0.83 -4.73
CA ILE A 97 8.11 2.15 -4.71
C ILE A 97 7.98 2.76 -6.13
N PRO A 98 9.02 2.71 -6.99
CA PRO A 98 8.91 3.19 -8.37
C PRO A 98 7.75 2.55 -9.16
N GLN A 99 7.34 1.34 -8.82
CA GLN A 99 6.25 0.60 -9.49
C GLN A 99 4.85 1.14 -9.16
N LEU A 100 4.74 2.07 -8.21
CA LEU A 100 3.52 2.87 -8.05
C LEU A 100 3.28 3.82 -9.23
N GLU A 101 4.22 3.94 -10.18
CA GLU A 101 4.01 4.51 -11.51
C GLU A 101 2.78 3.93 -12.24
N ILE A 102 2.32 2.73 -11.86
CA ILE A 102 1.08 2.15 -12.40
C ILE A 102 -0.14 3.04 -12.17
N TYR A 103 -0.19 3.77 -11.05
CA TYR A 103 -1.24 4.77 -10.79
C TYR A 103 -1.12 5.95 -11.74
N THR A 104 0.08 6.52 -11.87
CA THR A 104 0.34 7.64 -12.79
C THR A 104 -0.07 7.26 -14.21
N LYS A 105 0.26 6.04 -14.65
CA LYS A 105 -0.17 5.50 -15.95
C LYS A 105 -1.69 5.41 -16.07
N ALA A 106 -2.38 4.81 -15.09
CA ALA A 106 -3.83 4.69 -15.11
C ALA A 106 -4.54 6.05 -15.11
N ILE A 107 -4.02 7.02 -14.37
CA ILE A 107 -4.52 8.40 -14.32
C ILE A 107 -4.38 9.06 -15.70
N GLN A 108 -3.19 9.01 -16.30
CA GLN A 108 -2.94 9.60 -17.63
C GLN A 108 -3.81 8.94 -18.72
N GLU A 109 -4.02 7.63 -18.64
CA GLU A 109 -4.93 6.92 -19.54
C GLU A 109 -6.38 7.40 -19.41
N ALA A 110 -6.88 7.59 -18.18
CA ALA A 110 -8.22 8.11 -17.92
C ALA A 110 -8.37 9.58 -18.36
N GLN A 111 -7.38 10.42 -18.10
CA GLN A 111 -7.34 11.81 -18.56
C GLN A 111 -7.39 11.91 -20.09
N LYS A 112 -6.63 11.06 -20.79
CA LYS A 112 -6.63 11.02 -22.26
C LYS A 112 -7.98 10.63 -22.85
N ARG A 113 -8.76 9.83 -22.13
CA ARG A 113 -10.14 9.45 -22.50
C ARG A 113 -11.19 10.50 -22.08
N GLY A 114 -10.80 11.52 -21.31
CA GLY A 114 -11.71 12.52 -20.78
C GLY A 114 -12.61 11.99 -19.66
N GLU A 115 -12.20 10.91 -18.99
CA GLU A 115 -12.94 10.31 -17.88
C GLU A 115 -12.71 11.05 -16.56
N ILE A 116 -11.57 11.73 -16.42
CA ILE A 116 -11.23 12.56 -15.26
C ILE A 116 -10.54 13.85 -15.71
N ARG A 117 -10.57 14.87 -14.85
CA ARG A 117 -9.92 16.17 -15.01
C ARG A 117 -8.43 16.07 -15.30
N ASN A 118 -7.94 16.98 -16.12
CA ASN A 118 -6.56 17.06 -16.57
C ASN A 118 -5.66 17.87 -15.60
N ASP A 119 -5.74 17.55 -14.30
CA ASP A 119 -4.85 18.08 -13.26
C ASP A 119 -3.53 17.29 -13.20
N ASP A 120 -2.62 17.68 -12.30
CA ASP A 120 -1.35 16.97 -12.09
C ASP A 120 -1.60 15.50 -11.67
N PRO A 121 -1.12 14.51 -12.45
CA PRO A 121 -1.27 13.09 -12.11
C PRO A 121 -0.68 12.73 -10.74
N ASP A 122 0.38 13.39 -10.28
CA ASP A 122 0.98 13.09 -8.98
C ASP A 122 0.12 13.61 -7.83
N GLU A 123 -0.54 14.75 -7.98
CA GLU A 123 -1.52 15.25 -7.01
C GLU A 123 -2.74 14.33 -6.93
N ILE A 124 -3.28 13.90 -8.08
CA ILE A 124 -4.38 12.93 -8.12
C ILE A 124 -3.96 11.62 -7.44
N LYS A 125 -2.79 11.09 -7.77
CA LYS A 125 -2.23 9.88 -7.14
C LYS A 125 -2.16 10.01 -5.62
N ASN A 126 -1.66 11.14 -5.12
CA ASN A 126 -1.56 11.36 -3.67
C ASN A 126 -2.95 11.38 -3.00
N VAL A 127 -3.94 12.03 -3.61
CA VAL A 127 -5.32 12.04 -3.11
C VAL A 127 -5.92 10.63 -3.09
N LEU A 128 -5.68 9.84 -4.14
CA LEU A 128 -6.11 8.44 -4.21
C LEU A 128 -5.48 7.60 -3.11
N LEU A 129 -4.15 7.67 -2.96
CA LEU A 129 -3.42 6.92 -1.95
C LEU A 129 -3.85 7.31 -0.53
N CYS A 130 -3.98 8.61 -0.22
CA CYS A 130 -4.47 9.05 1.09
C CYS A 130 -5.88 8.53 1.39
N SER A 131 -6.76 8.49 0.40
CA SER A 131 -8.13 7.98 0.57
C SER A 131 -8.16 6.47 0.81
N ILE A 132 -7.37 5.71 0.04
CA ILE A 132 -7.18 4.26 0.20
C ILE A 132 -6.64 3.95 1.59
N LEU A 133 -5.62 4.67 2.03
CA LEU A 133 -5.05 4.51 3.37
C LEU A 133 -6.05 4.86 4.47
N GLY A 134 -6.81 5.95 4.30
CA GLY A 134 -7.82 6.37 5.26
C GLY A 134 -8.88 5.29 5.51
N ILE A 135 -9.43 4.70 4.45
CA ILE A 135 -10.44 3.64 4.60
C ILE A 135 -9.84 2.34 5.14
N SER A 136 -8.67 1.92 4.64
CA SER A 136 -8.00 0.71 5.13
C SER A 136 -7.67 0.83 6.62
N LEU A 137 -7.06 1.94 7.05
CA LEU A 137 -6.71 2.17 8.45
C LEU A 137 -7.94 2.34 9.35
N SER A 138 -9.04 2.91 8.85
CA SER A 138 -10.28 3.01 9.63
C SER A 138 -10.88 1.62 9.90
N LEU A 139 -11.02 0.79 8.86
CA LEU A 139 -11.58 -0.55 8.97
C LEU A 139 -10.69 -1.52 9.78
N ILE A 140 -9.36 -1.38 9.68
CA ILE A 140 -8.39 -2.24 10.38
C ILE A 140 -8.13 -1.75 11.81
N GLY A 141 -8.08 -0.43 11.99
CA GLY A 141 -7.63 0.22 13.22
C GLY A 141 -8.74 0.45 14.25
N VAL A 142 -10.00 0.58 13.81
CA VAL A 142 -11.15 0.86 14.68
C VAL A 142 -12.32 -0.10 14.37
N PRO A 143 -12.13 -1.43 14.50
CA PRO A 143 -13.14 -2.42 14.16
C PRO A 143 -14.41 -2.36 15.05
N GLU A 144 -14.31 -1.75 16.23
CA GLU A 144 -15.42 -1.57 17.16
C GLU A 144 -16.40 -0.47 16.76
N TYR A 145 -15.99 0.44 15.87
CA TYR A 145 -16.87 1.48 15.37
C TYR A 145 -17.79 0.91 14.28
N PRO A 146 -19.10 1.22 14.28
CA PRO A 146 -20.06 0.66 13.34
C PRO A 146 -19.97 1.34 11.96
N TRP A 147 -18.87 1.09 11.24
CA TRP A 147 -18.61 1.62 9.90
C TRP A 147 -19.62 1.13 8.84
N GLY A 148 -20.32 0.03 9.12
CA GLY A 148 -21.15 -0.69 8.15
C GLY A 148 -20.39 -1.83 7.48
N GLU A 149 -20.95 -2.37 6.39
CA GLU A 149 -20.33 -3.47 5.64
C GLU A 149 -19.04 -3.01 4.93
N PRO A 150 -17.87 -3.64 5.20
CA PRO A 150 -16.58 -3.19 4.65
C PRO A 150 -16.55 -3.09 3.13
N THR A 151 -17.16 -4.05 2.43
CA THR A 151 -17.23 -4.06 0.96
C THR A 151 -18.03 -2.87 0.43
N THR A 152 -19.20 -2.61 1.03
CA THR A 152 -20.06 -1.49 0.65
C THR A 152 -19.37 -0.16 0.92
N LEU A 153 -18.73 0.01 2.08
CA LEU A 153 -18.00 1.23 2.42
C LEU A 153 -16.85 1.47 1.44
N LYS A 154 -16.03 0.45 1.16
CA LYS A 154 -14.94 0.49 0.17
C LYS A 154 -15.45 0.97 -1.19
N GLU A 155 -16.47 0.30 -1.72
CA GLU A 155 -17.01 0.63 -3.04
C GLU A 155 -17.58 2.05 -3.09
N MET A 156 -18.35 2.45 -2.06
CA MET A 156 -18.91 3.80 -1.99
C MET A 156 -17.82 4.88 -1.91
N THR A 157 -16.81 4.69 -1.07
CA THR A 157 -15.70 5.64 -0.92
C THR A 157 -14.91 5.77 -2.21
N ILE A 158 -14.52 4.67 -2.85
CA ILE A 158 -13.77 4.73 -4.11
C ILE A 158 -14.62 5.31 -5.25
N ASN A 159 -15.90 4.94 -5.34
CA ASN A 159 -16.79 5.51 -6.37
C ASN A 159 -16.98 7.03 -6.17
N ALA A 160 -17.17 7.49 -4.93
CA ALA A 160 -17.29 8.91 -4.64
C ALA A 160 -15.99 9.67 -4.96
N LEU A 161 -14.85 9.06 -4.66
CA LEU A 161 -13.54 9.61 -4.96
C LEU A 161 -13.29 9.77 -6.46
N ILE A 162 -13.53 8.71 -7.25
CA ILE A 162 -13.37 8.77 -8.71
C ILE A 162 -14.32 9.79 -9.33
N LYS A 163 -15.59 9.82 -8.90
CA LYS A 163 -16.56 10.83 -9.35
C LYS A 163 -16.17 12.27 -9.02
N GLY A 164 -15.42 12.48 -7.93
CA GLY A 164 -14.88 13.79 -7.58
C GLY A 164 -13.73 14.25 -8.48
N LEU A 165 -13.23 13.37 -9.35
CA LEU A 165 -12.18 13.65 -10.33
C LEU A 165 -12.75 13.82 -11.75
N GLU A 166 -13.99 13.39 -12.03
CA GLU A 166 -14.69 13.67 -13.30
C GLU A 166 -14.85 15.18 -13.54
#